data_AF-A0A2U0S4E4-F1
#
_entry.id   AF-A0A2U0S4E4-F1
#
_cell.length_a   1.000
_cell.length_b   1.000
_cell.length_c   1.000
_cell.angle_alpha   90.00
_cell.angle_beta   90.00
_cell.angle_gamma   90.00
#
_symmetry.space_group_name_H-M   'P 1'
#
loop_
_entity.id
_entity.type
_entity.pdbx_description
1 polymer ?
#
loop_
_entity_poly.entity_id
_entity_poly.type
_entity_poly.pdbx_seq_one_letter_code
_entity_poly.pdbx_strand_id
1 'polypeptide(L)'
;MRKYNSVLVILLIMGLLTVSSICCVAAQADSDNDGISDTKEQQLASTYAPVMHFADGEKFFPTDLNYHIQNSELYRKTENTDILTEASPTATSIAQYTTEDYYMKNKLGSGDEIAQDYQQKRQSIGDRIYAHVTRESGTIVVQYWFFYAYNPGSLNQHQGDWEMIEIVLNANETPQFATYAQHNSGQRAQWQD
;
A
#
# COMPACT_ATOMS: atom_id res chain seq x y z
N MET A 1 -64.28 -58.79 44.24
CA MET A 1 -64.21 -57.33 43.99
C MET A 1 -62.74 -56.89 44.03
N ARG A 2 -62.09 -56.80 42.87
CA ARG A 2 -60.69 -56.36 42.71
C ARG A 2 -60.72 -55.08 41.88
N LYS A 3 -60.19 -53.97 42.41
CA LYS A 3 -60.18 -52.65 41.77
C LYS A 3 -59.10 -52.59 40.70
N TYR A 4 -59.46 -52.08 39.52
CA TYR A 4 -58.57 -51.70 38.43
C TYR A 4 -57.88 -50.37 38.74
N ASN A 5 -56.56 -50.27 38.53
CA ASN A 5 -55.86 -49.00 38.38
C ASN A 5 -55.19 -49.00 36.99
N SER A 6 -55.80 -48.30 36.03
CA SER A 6 -55.19 -47.99 34.74
C SER A 6 -54.39 -46.70 34.89
N VAL A 7 -53.07 -46.77 34.75
CA VAL A 7 -52.20 -45.59 34.63
C VAL A 7 -52.10 -45.22 33.15
N LEU A 8 -52.63 -44.07 32.79
CA LEU A 8 -52.53 -43.48 31.45
C LEU A 8 -51.19 -42.73 31.36
N VAL A 9 -50.27 -43.20 30.52
CA VAL A 9 -49.01 -42.50 30.22
C VAL A 9 -49.25 -41.62 28.99
N ILE A 10 -49.25 -40.30 29.19
CA ILE A 10 -49.30 -39.32 28.10
C ILE A 10 -47.86 -39.06 27.65
N LEU A 11 -47.50 -39.55 26.46
CA LEU A 11 -46.25 -39.22 25.77
C LEU A 11 -46.42 -37.87 25.06
N LEU A 12 -45.77 -36.83 25.59
CA LEU A 12 -45.71 -35.51 24.97
C LEU A 12 -44.53 -35.50 23.98
N ILE A 13 -44.82 -35.59 22.68
CA ILE A 13 -43.81 -35.45 21.62
C ILE A 13 -43.63 -33.94 21.38
N MET A 14 -42.60 -33.34 21.99
CA MET A 14 -42.15 -32.01 21.61
C MET A 14 -41.39 -32.12 20.27
N GLY A 15 -42.01 -31.61 19.20
CA GLY A 15 -41.36 -31.45 17.91
C GLY A 15 -40.23 -30.43 17.99
N LEU A 16 -39.02 -30.85 17.62
CA LEU A 16 -37.86 -29.99 17.50
C LEU A 16 -38.01 -29.15 16.21
N LEU A 17 -38.50 -27.92 16.33
CA LEU A 17 -38.47 -26.94 15.24
C LEU A 17 -37.05 -26.40 15.12
N THR A 18 -36.30 -26.88 14.13
CA THR A 18 -35.03 -26.26 13.74
C THR A 18 -35.31 -24.96 13.00
N VAL A 19 -35.14 -23.83 13.69
CA VAL A 19 -35.12 -22.52 13.04
C VAL A 19 -33.83 -22.46 12.22
N SER A 20 -33.95 -22.63 10.90
CA SER A 20 -32.85 -22.37 9.98
C SER A 20 -32.64 -20.85 9.95
N SER A 21 -31.71 -20.34 10.76
CA SER A 21 -31.24 -18.96 10.64
C SER A 21 -30.69 -18.76 9.24
N ILE A 22 -31.40 -17.99 8.43
CA ILE A 22 -30.85 -17.41 7.21
C ILE A 22 -29.75 -16.46 7.69
N CYS A 23 -28.50 -16.94 7.70
CA CYS A 23 -27.36 -16.06 7.86
C CYS A 23 -27.31 -15.20 6.60
N CYS A 24 -27.81 -13.98 6.68
CA CYS A 24 -27.45 -12.95 5.72
C CYS A 24 -25.93 -12.77 5.85
N VAL A 25 -25.18 -13.35 4.91
CA VAL A 25 -23.74 -13.10 4.82
C VAL A 25 -23.62 -11.62 4.47
N ALA A 26 -23.10 -10.82 5.40
CA ALA A 26 -22.78 -9.43 5.12
C ALA A 26 -21.77 -9.40 3.97
N ALA A 27 -21.96 -8.50 3.00
CA ALA A 27 -20.94 -8.23 2.01
C ALA A 27 -19.64 -7.84 2.73
N GLN A 28 -18.50 -8.32 2.22
CA GLN A 28 -17.20 -7.91 2.76
C GLN A 28 -17.01 -6.40 2.55
N ALA A 29 -16.22 -5.77 3.40
CA ALA A 29 -15.85 -4.37 3.22
C ALA A 29 -15.05 -4.21 1.91
N ASP A 30 -15.33 -3.11 1.23
CA ASP A 30 -14.71 -2.64 0.00
C ASP A 30 -14.67 -1.12 0.13
N SER A 31 -13.55 -0.62 0.62
CA SER A 31 -13.41 0.76 1.10
C SER A 31 -13.37 1.78 -0.04
N ASP A 32 -12.83 1.41 -1.19
CA ASP A 32 -12.71 2.27 -2.38
C ASP A 32 -13.76 1.98 -3.47
N ASN A 33 -14.57 0.93 -3.29
CA ASN A 33 -15.67 0.51 -4.16
C ASN A 33 -15.22 0.08 -5.56
N ASP A 34 -14.05 -0.53 -5.67
CA ASP A 34 -13.51 -1.02 -6.93
C ASP A 34 -14.00 -2.45 -7.29
N GLY A 35 -14.76 -3.09 -6.37
CA GLY A 35 -15.30 -4.42 -6.52
C GLY A 35 -14.34 -5.54 -6.10
N ILE A 36 -13.28 -5.22 -5.37
CA ILE A 36 -12.38 -6.12 -4.66
C ILE A 36 -12.55 -5.82 -3.16
N SER A 37 -12.75 -6.86 -2.34
CA SER A 37 -12.87 -6.61 -0.90
C SER A 37 -11.51 -6.28 -0.26
N ASP A 38 -11.51 -5.47 0.79
CA ASP A 38 -10.29 -5.07 1.52
C ASP A 38 -9.43 -6.28 1.95
N THR A 39 -10.11 -7.38 2.33
CA THR A 39 -9.44 -8.64 2.68
C THR A 39 -8.77 -9.30 1.46
N LYS A 40 -9.43 -9.27 0.30
CA LYS A 40 -8.88 -9.80 -0.95
C LYS A 40 -7.71 -8.94 -1.44
N GLU A 41 -7.79 -7.62 -1.33
CA GLU A 41 -6.68 -6.72 -1.64
C GLU A 41 -5.46 -7.08 -0.80
N GLN A 42 -5.62 -7.20 0.52
CA GLN A 42 -4.53 -7.57 1.42
C GLN A 42 -3.95 -8.95 1.09
N GLN A 43 -4.80 -9.91 0.71
CA GLN A 43 -4.37 -11.23 0.26
C GLN A 43 -3.51 -11.14 -1.01
N LEU A 44 -3.96 -10.40 -2.03
CA LEU A 44 -3.24 -10.27 -3.30
C LEU A 44 -1.91 -9.52 -3.12
N ALA A 45 -1.91 -8.42 -2.37
CA ALA A 45 -0.70 -7.67 -2.03
C ALA A 45 0.31 -8.51 -1.23
N SER A 46 -0.16 -9.41 -0.36
CA SER A 46 0.73 -10.32 0.38
C SER A 46 1.26 -11.45 -0.51
N THR A 47 0.43 -11.96 -1.41
CA THR A 47 0.77 -13.09 -2.31
C THR A 47 1.86 -12.70 -3.30
N TYR A 48 1.77 -11.48 -3.84
CA TYR A 48 2.68 -10.99 -4.87
C TYR A 48 3.74 -10.03 -4.34
N ALA A 49 3.97 -10.01 -3.02
CA ALA A 49 4.91 -9.08 -2.40
C ALA A 49 6.33 -9.28 -3.00
N PRO A 50 6.99 -8.21 -3.45
CA PRO A 50 8.28 -8.31 -4.12
C PRO A 50 9.39 -8.68 -3.12
N VAL A 51 10.34 -9.50 -3.59
CA VAL A 51 11.62 -9.71 -2.91
C VAL A 51 12.63 -8.74 -3.52
N MET A 52 13.08 -7.79 -2.71
CA MET A 52 13.98 -6.73 -3.16
C MET A 52 15.43 -7.18 -3.06
N HIS A 53 16.20 -6.94 -4.12
CA HIS A 53 17.65 -7.17 -4.18
C HIS A 53 18.35 -5.82 -4.36
N PHE A 54 19.26 -5.50 -3.44
CA PHE A 54 20.00 -4.24 -3.45
C PHE A 54 21.47 -4.48 -3.83
N ALA A 55 22.09 -3.46 -4.41
CA ALA A 55 23.51 -3.48 -4.74
C ALA A 55 24.37 -3.54 -3.46
N ASP A 56 25.58 -4.07 -3.58
CA ASP A 56 26.54 -4.00 -2.48
C ASP A 56 26.86 -2.53 -2.16
N GLY A 57 26.91 -2.21 -0.87
CA GLY A 57 27.08 -0.84 -0.39
C GLY A 57 25.88 0.09 -0.57
N GLU A 58 24.68 -0.42 -0.91
CA GLU A 58 23.45 0.37 -0.98
C GLU A 58 23.23 1.17 0.32
N LYS A 59 22.95 2.47 0.16
CA LYS A 59 22.78 3.40 1.27
C LYS A 59 21.31 3.69 1.56
N PHE A 60 20.44 3.59 0.55
CA PHE A 60 19.04 3.98 0.63
C PHE A 60 18.12 2.77 0.34
N PHE A 61 17.12 2.58 1.20
CA PHE A 61 16.15 1.49 1.09
C PHE A 61 14.73 2.07 1.13
N PRO A 62 13.70 1.33 0.66
CA PRO A 62 12.31 1.76 0.76
C PRO A 62 11.96 2.15 2.19
N THR A 63 11.50 3.38 2.41
CA THR A 63 11.29 3.96 3.74
C THR A 63 9.94 4.66 3.83
N ASP A 64 9.48 4.92 5.06
CA ASP A 64 8.30 5.75 5.28
C ASP A 64 8.51 7.16 4.71
N LEU A 65 7.59 7.62 3.86
CA LEU A 65 7.53 8.98 3.31
C LEU A 65 7.66 10.06 4.40
N ASN A 66 7.16 9.81 5.61
CA ASN A 66 7.24 10.73 6.73
C ASN A 66 8.69 11.11 7.08
N TYR A 67 9.67 10.23 6.84
CA TYR A 67 11.08 10.61 6.98
C TYR A 67 11.41 11.82 6.10
N HIS A 68 11.00 11.80 4.84
CA HIS A 68 11.29 12.89 3.93
C HIS A 68 10.48 14.15 4.27
N ILE A 69 9.20 14.01 4.59
CA ILE A 69 8.36 15.16 4.97
C ILE A 69 8.94 15.89 6.19
N GLN A 70 9.30 15.16 7.26
CA GLN A 70 9.79 15.75 8.51
C GLN A 70 11.18 16.39 8.37
N ASN A 71 12.00 15.91 7.44
CA ASN A 71 13.32 16.45 7.16
C ASN A 71 13.32 17.52 6.06
N SER A 72 12.16 17.89 5.52
CA SER A 72 12.05 18.86 4.43
C SER A 72 11.22 20.09 4.80
N GLU A 73 11.39 21.14 4.01
CA GLU A 73 10.59 22.36 3.96
C GLU A 73 9.89 22.42 2.60
N LEU A 74 8.70 23.01 2.52
CA LEU A 74 7.98 23.18 1.26
C LEU A 74 8.33 24.53 0.63
N TYR A 75 8.77 24.50 -0.62
CA TYR A 75 9.07 25.68 -1.42
C TYR A 75 8.18 25.77 -2.65
N ARG A 76 7.95 26.99 -3.10
CA ARG A 76 7.38 27.29 -4.41
C ARG A 76 8.45 27.92 -5.29
N LYS A 77 8.72 27.30 -6.43
CA LYS A 77 9.57 27.83 -7.48
C LYS A 77 8.85 28.97 -8.21
N THR A 78 9.58 30.06 -8.44
CA THR A 78 9.16 31.16 -9.32
C THR A 78 10.24 31.38 -10.38
N GLU A 79 10.01 32.28 -11.33
CA GLU A 79 10.98 32.56 -12.40
C GLU A 79 12.38 32.93 -11.87
N ASN A 80 12.47 33.63 -10.74
CA ASN A 80 13.72 34.23 -10.26
C ASN A 80 14.16 33.77 -8.86
N THR A 81 13.29 33.12 -8.09
CA THR A 81 13.60 32.70 -6.71
C THR A 81 12.72 31.56 -6.26
N ASP A 82 13.14 30.90 -5.18
CA ASP A 82 12.32 29.95 -4.46
C ASP A 82 11.74 30.63 -3.22
N ILE A 83 10.44 30.45 -2.99
CA ILE A 83 9.71 31.05 -1.87
C ILE A 83 9.40 29.95 -0.87
N LEU A 84 9.89 30.08 0.36
CA LEU A 84 9.51 29.21 1.46
C LEU A 84 8.00 29.35 1.70
N THR A 85 7.27 28.24 1.52
CA THR A 85 5.81 28.18 1.68
C THR A 85 5.45 27.60 3.05
N GLU A 86 6.15 26.55 3.50
CA GLU A 86 5.92 25.93 4.80
C GLU A 86 7.23 25.36 5.37
N ALA A 87 7.63 25.77 6.57
CA ALA A 87 8.87 25.32 7.21
C ALA A 87 8.77 23.92 7.85
N SER A 88 7.55 23.45 8.11
CA SER A 88 7.28 22.16 8.75
C SER A 88 6.05 21.49 8.10
N PRO A 89 6.15 21.10 6.82
CA PRO A 89 5.04 20.50 6.09
C PRO A 89 4.55 19.19 6.71
N THR A 90 3.28 18.88 6.43
CA THR A 90 2.63 17.61 6.78
C THR A 90 2.07 16.96 5.53
N ALA A 91 1.81 15.65 5.55
CA ALA A 91 1.17 14.95 4.43
C ALA A 91 -0.16 15.62 4.01
N THR A 92 -0.93 16.12 4.99
CA THR A 92 -2.19 16.80 4.73
C THR A 92 -2.01 18.18 4.10
N SER A 93 -0.99 18.95 4.50
CA SER A 93 -0.74 20.27 3.93
C SER A 93 -0.18 20.17 2.52
N ILE A 94 0.79 19.27 2.28
CA ILE A 94 1.36 19.07 0.94
C ILE A 94 0.31 18.63 -0.10
N ALA A 95 -0.70 17.85 0.33
CA ALA A 95 -1.78 17.40 -0.56
C ALA A 95 -2.65 18.54 -1.12
N GLN A 96 -2.58 19.75 -0.54
CA GLN A 96 -3.30 20.92 -1.04
C GLN A 96 -2.59 21.60 -2.23
N TYR A 97 -1.32 21.26 -2.50
CA TYR A 97 -0.51 21.89 -3.54
C TYR A 97 -0.36 20.94 -4.73
N THR A 98 -1.16 21.16 -5.78
CA THR A 98 -1.29 20.23 -6.91
C THR A 98 -0.61 20.70 -8.20
N THR A 99 0.12 21.83 -8.15
CA THR A 99 0.85 22.37 -9.29
C THR A 99 2.34 22.05 -9.20
N GLU A 100 3.01 21.93 -10.35
CA GLU A 100 4.42 21.55 -10.45
C GLU A 100 5.41 22.59 -9.91
N ASP A 101 4.95 23.80 -9.60
CA ASP A 101 5.78 24.85 -8.99
C ASP A 101 6.23 24.52 -7.55
N TYR A 102 5.59 23.55 -6.89
CA TYR A 102 5.88 23.22 -5.49
C TYR A 102 6.81 22.02 -5.37
N TYR A 103 7.79 22.11 -4.47
CA TYR A 103 8.73 21.03 -4.23
C TYR A 103 9.19 21.00 -2.77
N MET A 104 9.55 19.79 -2.33
CA MET A 104 10.10 19.55 -1.00
C MET A 104 11.62 19.73 -1.04
N LYS A 105 12.15 20.54 -0.13
CA LYS A 105 13.58 20.79 0.03
C LYS A 105 14.05 20.22 1.37
N ASN A 106 14.87 19.18 1.34
CA ASN A 106 15.48 18.62 2.53
C ASN A 106 16.36 19.69 3.21
N LYS A 107 16.28 19.75 4.55
CA LYS A 107 17.06 20.65 5.40
C LYS A 107 18.53 20.23 5.47
N LEU A 108 18.84 18.99 5.12
CA LEU A 108 20.21 18.48 4.93
C LEU A 108 20.69 18.85 3.53
N GLY A 109 21.94 19.33 3.42
CA GLY A 109 22.44 19.98 2.21
C GLY A 109 22.84 19.02 1.09
N SER A 110 23.42 17.88 1.42
CA SER A 110 24.02 16.93 0.47
C SER A 110 23.42 15.52 0.57
N GLY A 111 23.54 14.74 -0.51
CA GLY A 111 23.16 13.33 -0.50
C GLY A 111 23.89 12.49 0.56
N ASP A 112 25.15 12.82 0.85
CA ASP A 112 25.91 12.14 1.91
C ASP A 112 25.40 12.47 3.32
N GLU A 113 24.99 13.72 3.59
CA GLU A 113 24.36 14.09 4.86
C GLU A 113 23.01 13.38 5.03
N ILE A 114 22.20 13.32 3.96
CA ILE A 114 20.93 12.57 3.97
C ILE A 114 21.19 11.09 4.21
N ALA A 115 22.21 10.49 3.56
CA ALA A 115 22.57 9.10 3.78
C ALA A 115 22.95 8.82 5.24
N GLN A 116 23.80 9.67 5.83
CA GLN A 116 24.23 9.51 7.22
C GLN A 116 23.06 9.60 8.20
N ASP A 117 22.21 10.62 8.05
CA ASP A 117 21.04 10.81 8.91
C ASP A 117 20.03 9.67 8.75
N TYR A 118 19.72 9.30 7.50
CA TYR A 118 18.81 8.19 7.20
C TYR A 118 19.31 6.88 7.80
N GLN A 119 20.59 6.53 7.62
CA GLN A 119 21.14 5.28 8.13
C GLN A 119 21.09 5.20 9.67
N GLN A 120 21.29 6.32 10.37
CA GLN A 120 21.15 6.37 11.83
C GLN A 120 19.70 6.14 12.29
N LYS A 121 18.73 6.61 11.50
CA LYS A 121 17.29 6.53 11.82
C LYS A 121 16.61 5.29 11.24
N ARG A 122 17.20 4.60 10.28
CA ARG A 122 16.56 3.50 9.53
C ARG A 122 15.96 2.44 10.45
N GLN A 123 16.70 2.02 11.49
CA GLN A 123 16.21 1.00 12.42
C GLN A 123 14.96 1.44 13.20
N SER A 124 14.82 2.74 13.51
CA SER A 124 13.67 3.25 14.26
C SER A 124 12.46 3.55 13.37
N ILE A 125 12.68 4.01 12.14
CA ILE A 125 11.61 4.29 11.18
C ILE A 125 11.10 3.02 10.47
N GLY A 126 11.98 2.03 10.30
CA GLY A 126 11.71 0.79 9.58
C GLY A 126 11.65 0.96 8.06
N ASP A 127 11.82 -0.15 7.35
CA ASP A 127 11.61 -0.19 5.91
C ASP A 127 10.10 -0.21 5.62
N ARG A 128 9.66 0.46 4.55
CA ARG A 128 8.24 0.58 4.18
C ARG A 128 8.06 0.46 2.67
N ILE A 129 7.07 -0.34 2.29
CA ILE A 129 6.54 -0.43 0.94
C ILE A 129 5.04 -0.19 1.05
N TYR A 130 4.46 0.52 0.09
CA TYR A 130 3.02 0.76 0.03
C TYR A 130 2.43 -0.11 -1.09
N ALA A 131 1.25 -0.67 -0.84
CA ALA A 131 0.55 -1.47 -1.83
C ALA A 131 -0.85 -0.90 -2.07
N HIS A 132 -1.30 -0.99 -3.30
CA HIS A 132 -2.65 -0.67 -3.73
C HIS A 132 -3.10 -1.74 -4.70
N VAL A 133 -4.24 -2.35 -4.46
CA VAL A 133 -4.83 -3.32 -5.38
C VAL A 133 -6.02 -2.64 -6.01
N THR A 134 -6.14 -2.69 -7.33
CA THR A 134 -7.27 -2.07 -8.00
C THR A 134 -7.75 -2.89 -9.19
N ARG A 135 -9.02 -2.73 -9.57
CA ARG A 135 -9.57 -3.28 -10.80
C ARG A 135 -9.74 -2.23 -11.89
N GLU A 136 -9.09 -2.45 -13.02
CA GLU A 136 -9.26 -1.62 -14.22
C GLU A 136 -9.54 -2.47 -15.46
N SER A 137 -10.59 -2.13 -16.21
CA SER A 137 -10.94 -2.77 -17.49
C SER A 137 -10.99 -4.31 -17.46
N GLY A 138 -11.42 -4.90 -16.33
CA GLY A 138 -11.52 -6.35 -16.13
C GLY A 138 -10.20 -7.04 -15.77
N THR A 139 -9.12 -6.28 -15.59
CA THR A 139 -7.85 -6.74 -15.01
C THR A 139 -7.74 -6.30 -13.56
N ILE A 140 -7.03 -7.08 -12.75
CA ILE A 140 -6.68 -6.72 -11.38
C ILE A 140 -5.21 -6.31 -11.41
N VAL A 141 -4.89 -5.14 -10.87
CA VAL A 141 -3.54 -4.60 -10.81
C VAL A 141 -3.12 -4.52 -9.35
N VAL A 142 -2.01 -5.16 -9.01
CA VAL A 142 -1.38 -5.04 -7.70
C VAL A 142 -0.18 -4.10 -7.85
N GLN A 143 -0.32 -2.88 -7.34
CA GLN A 143 0.70 -1.84 -7.40
C GLN A 143 1.52 -1.84 -6.12
N TYR A 144 2.83 -1.75 -6.25
CA TYR A 144 3.78 -1.52 -5.15
C TYR A 144 4.51 -0.21 -5.39
N TRP A 145 4.54 0.63 -4.37
CA TRP A 145 5.22 1.92 -4.38
C TRP A 145 6.34 1.94 -3.35
N PHE A 146 7.50 2.42 -3.78
CA PHE A 146 8.74 2.46 -3.00
C PHE A 146 9.19 3.90 -2.90
N PHE A 147 9.34 4.41 -1.69
CA PHE A 147 9.89 5.74 -1.49
C PHE A 147 11.32 5.64 -0.98
N TYR A 148 12.25 6.32 -1.63
CA TYR A 148 13.65 6.43 -1.22
C TYR A 148 13.96 7.85 -0.77
N ALA A 149 14.76 7.99 0.28
CA ALA A 149 15.13 9.31 0.81
C ALA A 149 15.93 10.16 -0.19
N TYR A 150 16.68 9.51 -1.10
CA TYR A 150 17.54 10.16 -2.07
C TYR A 150 17.83 9.21 -3.25
N ASN A 151 17.95 9.77 -4.45
CA ASN A 151 18.45 9.07 -5.64
C ASN A 151 19.92 9.48 -5.89
N PRO A 152 20.90 8.57 -5.76
CA PRO A 152 22.31 8.85 -6.02
C PRO A 152 22.72 8.68 -7.50
N GLY A 153 21.76 8.60 -8.43
CA GLY A 153 22.00 8.37 -9.85
C GLY A 153 22.93 9.41 -10.46
N SER A 154 24.02 8.95 -11.10
CA SER A 154 25.11 9.81 -11.57
C SER A 154 24.72 11.01 -12.44
N LEU A 155 23.61 10.91 -13.19
CA LEU A 155 23.10 11.96 -14.08
C LEU A 155 21.80 12.61 -13.60
N ASN A 156 21.23 12.12 -12.49
CA ASN A 156 19.93 12.56 -11.98
C ASN A 156 19.87 12.40 -10.46
N GLN A 157 20.74 13.13 -9.75
CA GLN A 157 20.71 13.11 -8.29
C GLN A 157 19.60 14.02 -7.77
N HIS A 158 18.75 13.50 -6.90
CA HIS A 158 17.69 14.30 -6.29
C HIS A 158 17.24 13.73 -4.95
N GLN A 159 16.60 14.61 -4.17
CA GLN A 159 16.07 14.29 -2.85
C GLN A 159 14.66 13.72 -3.01
N GLY A 160 14.38 12.60 -2.33
CA GLY A 160 13.14 11.87 -2.51
C GLY A 160 13.06 11.19 -3.87
N ASP A 161 12.62 9.94 -3.89
CA ASP A 161 12.34 9.22 -5.13
C ASP A 161 11.20 8.24 -4.94
N TRP A 162 10.25 8.24 -5.88
CA TRP A 162 9.16 7.28 -5.92
C TRP A 162 9.37 6.33 -7.08
N GLU A 163 9.50 5.06 -6.76
CA GLU A 163 9.57 3.98 -7.73
C GLU A 163 8.32 3.09 -7.63
N MET A 164 8.01 2.35 -8.69
CA MET A 164 6.80 1.54 -8.78
C MET A 164 7.03 0.23 -9.51
N ILE A 165 6.37 -0.83 -9.01
CA ILE A 165 6.18 -2.12 -9.69
C ILE A 165 4.69 -2.41 -9.74
N GLU A 166 4.20 -2.97 -10.84
CA GLU A 166 2.82 -3.46 -10.91
C GLU A 166 2.78 -4.92 -11.37
N ILE A 167 1.90 -5.71 -10.75
CA ILE A 167 1.59 -7.07 -11.17
C ILE A 167 0.19 -7.09 -11.77
N VAL A 168 0.09 -7.45 -13.04
CA VAL A 168 -1.19 -7.47 -13.76
C VAL A 168 -1.74 -8.88 -13.80
N LEU A 169 -2.94 -9.05 -13.24
CA LEU A 169 -3.70 -10.29 -13.21
C LEU A 169 -4.92 -10.17 -14.15
N ASN A 170 -5.33 -11.30 -14.72
CA ASN A 170 -6.62 -11.36 -15.40
C ASN A 170 -7.80 -11.41 -14.39
N ALA A 171 -9.03 -11.41 -14.88
CA ALA A 171 -10.23 -11.48 -14.05
C ALA A 171 -10.32 -12.73 -13.14
N ASN A 172 -9.57 -13.79 -13.45
CA ASN A 172 -9.50 -15.02 -12.64
C ASN A 172 -8.29 -15.00 -11.67
N GLU A 173 -7.76 -13.82 -11.35
CA GLU A 173 -6.60 -13.62 -10.46
C GLU A 173 -5.32 -14.33 -10.95
N THR A 174 -5.25 -14.70 -12.24
CA THR A 174 -4.06 -15.35 -12.82
C THR A 174 -3.06 -14.30 -13.30
N PRO A 175 -1.81 -14.33 -12.83
CA PRO A 175 -0.81 -13.34 -13.19
C PRO A 175 -0.40 -13.47 -14.66
N GLN A 176 -0.29 -12.33 -15.33
CA GLN A 176 0.03 -12.23 -16.76
C GLN A 176 1.45 -11.70 -16.97
N PHE A 177 1.76 -10.56 -16.35
CA PHE A 177 3.06 -9.90 -16.45
C PHE A 177 3.28 -8.94 -15.27
N ALA A 178 4.54 -8.55 -15.08
CA ALA A 178 4.94 -7.47 -14.20
C ALA A 178 5.45 -6.27 -15.02
N THR A 179 5.22 -5.07 -14.52
CA THR A 179 5.79 -3.81 -15.04
C THR A 179 6.70 -3.18 -14.01
N TYR A 180 7.77 -2.54 -14.47
CA TYR A 180 8.79 -1.89 -13.65
C TYR A 180 8.99 -0.47 -14.18
N ALA A 181 8.76 0.54 -13.33
CA ALA A 181 8.97 1.93 -13.70
C ALA A 181 10.46 2.24 -13.97
N GLN A 182 10.71 3.14 -14.92
CA GLN A 182 12.05 3.61 -15.28
C GLN A 182 11.98 5.10 -15.69
N HIS A 183 12.00 6.01 -14.71
CA HIS A 183 11.74 7.43 -14.93
C HIS A 183 10.48 7.67 -15.79
N ASN A 184 10.62 8.22 -17.00
CA ASN A 184 9.53 8.50 -17.93
C ASN A 184 9.14 7.28 -18.80
N SER A 185 9.54 6.07 -18.42
CA SER A 185 9.34 4.83 -19.17
C SER A 185 9.14 3.64 -18.22
N GLY A 186 9.21 2.43 -18.77
CA GLY A 186 9.16 1.20 -17.98
C GLY A 186 9.46 -0.03 -18.81
N GLN A 187 9.67 -1.15 -18.12
CA GLN A 187 9.85 -2.47 -18.73
C GLN A 187 8.75 -3.42 -18.30
N ARG A 188 8.46 -4.40 -19.16
CA ARG A 188 7.50 -5.47 -18.91
C ARG A 188 8.23 -6.81 -18.96
N ALA A 189 7.97 -7.67 -17.98
CA ALA A 189 8.38 -9.08 -17.98
C ALA A 189 7.13 -9.96 -17.93
N GLN A 190 7.06 -10.99 -18.79
CA GLN A 190 5.97 -11.95 -18.72
C GLN A 190 6.07 -12.75 -17.43
N TRP A 191 4.94 -13.23 -16.91
CA TRP A 191 4.95 -14.01 -15.67
C TRP A 191 5.73 -15.33 -15.77
N GLN A 192 5.90 -15.85 -16.98
CA GLN A 192 6.56 -17.14 -17.25
C GLN A 192 8.01 -17.01 -17.71
N ASP A 193 8.56 -15.79 -17.77
CA ASP A 193 9.98 -15.57 -18.08
C ASP A 193 10.87 -16.11 -16.96
#